data_AF-A0AAV7DJ11-F1
#
_entry.id   AF-A0AAV7DJ11-F1
#
_cell.length_a   1.000
_cell.length_b   1.000
_cell.length_c   1.000
_cell.angle_alpha   90.00
_cell.angle_beta   90.00
_cell.angle_gamma   90.00
#
_symmetry.space_group_name_H-M   'P 1'
#
loop_
_entity.id
_entity.type
_entity.pdbx_description
1 polymer ?
#
loop_
_entity_poly.entity_id
_entity_poly.type
_entity_poly.pdbx_seq_one_letter_code
_entity_poly.pdbx_strand_id
1 'polypeptide(L)'
;MWRDLPVPFYMSMYIFEVMNPKEVLLGEKPRLEERGPYVYRERKQKVNITFHDNSTVSFVETRTFQFDPEKSAGREEDYLVVPNILLMVSAQMSKDLSFAVKILLNAAYVMYDQKAFMNRTVKEILWGYSDPFLDLINTLLPGKLPFKGKFGLFADFNNSNTGIFTVNTGVEDISKVQMVDTWNGLTEVV
;
A
#
# COMPACT_ATOMS: atom_id res chain seq x y z
N MET A 1 -14.47 -4.63 24.52
CA MET A 1 -14.58 -5.16 23.15
C MET A 1 -14.10 -4.17 22.09
N TRP A 2 -14.43 -2.88 22.14
CA TRP A 2 -14.01 -1.90 21.12
C TRP A 2 -12.50 -1.60 21.08
N ARG A 3 -11.84 -1.53 22.25
CA ARG A 3 -10.40 -1.21 22.38
C ARG A 3 -9.48 -2.32 21.86
N ASP A 4 -9.79 -3.55 22.25
CA ASP A 4 -9.06 -4.77 21.86
C ASP A 4 -10.11 -5.79 21.41
N LEU A 5 -10.05 -6.12 20.13
CA LEU A 5 -11.05 -6.95 19.47
C LEU A 5 -10.66 -8.42 19.68
N PRO A 6 -11.49 -9.23 20.36
CA PRO A 6 -11.13 -10.62 20.69
C PRO A 6 -11.19 -11.57 19.49
N VAL A 7 -11.58 -11.09 18.31
CA VAL A 7 -11.79 -11.88 17.10
C VAL A 7 -10.65 -11.62 16.11
N PRO A 8 -10.04 -12.65 15.52
CA PRO A 8 -9.01 -12.47 14.50
C PRO A 8 -9.61 -11.91 13.21
N PHE A 9 -8.98 -10.88 12.65
CA PHE A 9 -9.25 -10.41 11.30
C PHE A 9 -8.28 -11.07 10.32
N TYR A 10 -8.71 -11.28 9.09
CA TYR A 10 -7.88 -11.84 8.03
C TYR A 10 -7.97 -10.97 6.79
N MET A 11 -6.82 -10.69 6.19
CA MET A 11 -6.69 -10.05 4.89
C MET A 11 -6.24 -11.12 3.89
N SER A 12 -7.07 -11.42 2.89
CA SER A 12 -6.75 -12.38 1.83
C SER A 12 -6.38 -11.63 0.57
N MET A 13 -5.15 -11.83 0.09
CA MET A 13 -4.62 -11.16 -1.09
C MET A 13 -4.65 -12.09 -2.31
N TYR A 14 -5.17 -11.58 -3.42
CA TYR A 14 -5.19 -12.24 -4.71
C TYR A 14 -4.47 -11.35 -5.72
N ILE A 15 -3.50 -11.91 -6.44
CA ILE A 15 -2.65 -11.17 -7.37
C ILE A 15 -2.84 -11.77 -8.76
N PHE A 16 -3.05 -10.91 -9.76
CA PHE A 16 -3.09 -11.35 -11.15
C PHE A 16 -1.68 -11.38 -11.75
N GLU A 17 -1.18 -12.60 -11.98
CA GLU A 17 0.07 -12.83 -12.69
C GLU A 17 -0.12 -12.68 -14.20
N VAL A 18 0.83 -12.02 -14.87
CA VAL A 18 0.82 -11.81 -16.32
C VAL A 18 1.55 -12.97 -17.01
N MET A 19 0.82 -13.76 -17.78
CA MET A 19 1.34 -14.99 -18.40
C MET A 19 2.02 -14.78 -19.75
N ASN A 20 1.79 -13.61 -20.39
CA ASN A 20 2.31 -13.28 -21.72
C ASN A 20 2.92 -11.85 -21.79
N PRO A 21 3.89 -11.52 -20.92
CA PRO A 21 4.41 -10.15 -20.80
C PRO A 21 5.09 -9.65 -22.10
N LYS A 22 5.68 -10.54 -22.91
CA LYS A 22 6.36 -10.16 -24.16
C LYS A 22 5.36 -9.79 -25.25
N GLU A 23 4.29 -10.57 -25.35
CA GLU A 23 3.21 -10.38 -26.31
C GLU A 23 2.42 -9.11 -26.00
N VAL A 24 2.21 -8.82 -24.71
CA VAL A 24 1.57 -7.56 -24.28
C VAL A 24 2.40 -6.35 -24.71
N LEU A 25 3.74 -6.42 -24.65
CA LEU A 25 4.60 -5.36 -25.17
C LEU A 25 4.49 -5.17 -26.69
N LEU A 26 4.06 -6.19 -27.43
CA LEU A 26 3.80 -6.14 -28.87
C LEU A 26 2.36 -5.71 -29.20
N GLY A 27 1.53 -5.42 -28.19
CA GLY A 27 0.15 -4.97 -28.34
C GLY A 27 -0.91 -6.07 -28.25
N GLU A 28 -0.54 -7.31 -27.89
CA GLU A 28 -1.53 -8.36 -27.65
C GLU A 28 -2.28 -8.16 -26.33
N LYS A 29 -3.44 -8.83 -26.21
CA LYS A 29 -4.25 -8.79 -25.00
C LYS A 29 -3.54 -9.53 -23.85
N PRO A 30 -3.48 -8.94 -22.63
CA PRO A 30 -2.94 -9.63 -21.46
C PRO A 30 -3.74 -10.89 -21.12
N ARG A 31 -3.02 -11.98 -20.86
CA ARG A 31 -3.52 -13.21 -20.24
C ARG A 31 -3.10 -13.20 -18.78
N LEU A 32 -4.09 -13.26 -17.90
CA LEU A 32 -3.90 -13.19 -16.46
C LEU A 32 -4.28 -14.50 -15.80
N GLU A 33 -3.54 -14.87 -14.75
CA GLU A 33 -3.89 -15.96 -13.83
C GLU A 33 -4.00 -15.40 -12.42
N GLU A 34 -5.10 -15.70 -11.72
CA GLU A 34 -5.27 -15.30 -10.31
C GLU A 34 -4.42 -16.21 -9.42
N ARG A 35 -3.61 -15.60 -8.57
CA ARG A 35 -2.72 -16.27 -7.61
C ARG A 35 -3.15 -15.89 -6.20
N GLY A 36 -3.55 -16.87 -5.40
CA GLY A 36 -3.97 -16.66 -4.03
C GLY A 36 -4.99 -17.71 -3.54
N PRO A 37 -5.49 -17.53 -2.30
CA PRO A 37 -5.20 -16.40 -1.42
C PRO A 37 -3.80 -16.48 -0.78
N TYR A 38 -3.19 -15.32 -0.58
CA TYR A 38 -2.11 -15.11 0.40
C TYR A 38 -2.72 -14.43 1.62
N VAL A 39 -2.85 -15.17 2.72
CA VAL A 39 -3.64 -14.78 3.89
C VAL A 39 -2.73 -14.19 4.97
N TYR A 40 -3.13 -13.03 5.50
CA TYR A 40 -2.50 -12.39 6.64
C TYR A 40 -3.50 -12.25 7.77
N ARG A 41 -3.13 -12.68 8.97
CA ARG A 41 -3.83 -12.36 10.20
C ARG A 41 -3.57 -10.90 10.55
N GLU A 42 -4.63 -10.12 10.62
CA GLU A 42 -4.60 -8.72 11.01
C GLU A 42 -4.94 -8.58 12.50
N ARG A 43 -4.09 -7.86 13.24
CA ARG A 43 -4.37 -7.44 14.62
C ARG A 43 -4.57 -5.93 14.65
N LYS A 44 -5.70 -5.51 15.23
CA LYS A 44 -6.04 -4.09 15.44
C LYS A 44 -6.07 -3.79 16.92
N GLN A 45 -5.42 -2.70 17.32
CA GLN A 45 -5.44 -2.24 18.71
C GLN A 45 -5.62 -0.73 18.76
N LYS A 46 -6.55 -0.27 19.61
CA LYS A 46 -6.72 1.15 19.89
C LYS A 46 -5.88 1.56 21.10
N VAL A 47 -5.03 2.56 20.90
CA VAL A 47 -4.11 3.13 21.90
C VAL A 47 -4.32 4.64 22.00
N ASN A 48 -3.73 5.28 23.03
CA ASN A 48 -3.84 6.71 23.29
C ASN A 48 -5.30 7.21 23.31
N ILE A 49 -6.15 6.51 24.08
CA ILE A 49 -7.59 6.76 24.13
C ILE A 49 -7.87 7.91 25.10
N THR A 50 -8.56 8.94 24.61
CA THR A 50 -8.97 10.12 25.39
C THR A 50 -10.45 10.37 25.18
N PHE A 51 -11.23 10.43 26.26
CA PHE A 51 -12.63 10.82 26.23
C PHE A 51 -12.77 12.32 26.42
N HIS A 52 -13.76 12.91 25.77
CA HIS A 52 -14.02 14.36 25.78
C HIS A 52 -15.42 14.65 26.32
N ASP A 53 -15.61 15.87 26.82
CA ASP A 53 -16.89 16.32 27.40
C ASP A 53 -18.02 16.43 26.37
N ASN A 54 -17.69 16.57 25.08
CA ASN A 54 -18.65 16.61 23.96
C ASN A 54 -19.09 15.21 23.48
N SER A 55 -19.07 14.21 24.36
CA SER A 55 -19.48 12.84 24.07
C SER A 55 -18.71 12.16 22.92
N THR A 56 -17.46 12.58 22.67
CA THR A 56 -16.57 11.95 21.69
C THR A 56 -15.37 11.27 22.37
N VAL A 57 -14.70 10.40 21.61
CA VAL A 57 -13.48 9.71 22.04
C VAL A 57 -12.44 9.75 20.92
N SER A 58 -11.23 10.19 21.25
CA SER A 58 -10.07 10.14 20.35
C SER A 58 -9.21 8.92 20.63
N PHE A 59 -8.65 8.32 19.59
CA PHE A 59 -7.72 7.20 19.70
C PHE A 59 -6.85 7.08 18.43
N VAL A 60 -5.77 6.31 18.56
CA VAL A 60 -4.96 5.84 17.43
C VAL A 60 -5.18 4.34 17.27
N GLU A 61 -5.45 3.88 16.05
CA GLU A 61 -5.56 2.45 15.75
C GLU A 61 -4.29 1.95 15.06
N THR A 62 -3.57 1.05 15.74
CA THR A 62 -2.39 0.37 15.20
C THR A 62 -2.80 -0.95 14.55
N ARG A 63 -2.20 -1.26 13.40
CA ARG A 63 -2.45 -2.49 12.64
C ARG A 63 -1.17 -3.27 12.44
N THR A 64 -1.23 -4.58 12.68
CA THR A 64 -0.14 -5.50 12.32
C THR A 64 -0.67 -6.64 11.47
N PHE A 65 0.16 -7.09 10.52
CA PHE A 65 -0.15 -8.16 9.59
C PHE A 65 0.89 -9.27 9.74
N GLN A 66 0.41 -10.49 9.97
CA GLN A 66 1.23 -11.68 10.08
C GLN A 66 0.76 -12.72 9.06
N PHE A 67 1.65 -13.18 8.20
CA PHE A 67 1.32 -14.19 7.20
C PHE A 67 0.87 -15.51 7.84
N ASP A 68 -0.18 -16.10 7.29
CA ASP A 68 -0.78 -17.36 7.71
C ASP A 68 -0.60 -18.41 6.60
N PRO A 69 0.47 -19.22 6.65
CA PRO A 69 0.76 -20.20 5.60
C PRO A 69 -0.27 -21.33 5.53
N GLU A 70 -0.95 -21.67 6.62
CA GLU A 70 -1.94 -22.75 6.65
C GLU A 70 -3.23 -22.38 5.92
N LYS A 71 -3.53 -21.07 5.87
CA LYS A 71 -4.71 -20.52 5.15
C LYS A 71 -4.38 -20.02 3.74
N SER A 72 -3.12 -20.08 3.34
CA SER A 72 -2.66 -19.56 2.06
C SER A 72 -2.51 -20.66 1.01
N ALA A 73 -2.80 -20.34 -0.25
CA ALA A 73 -2.61 -21.26 -1.38
C ALA A 73 -1.13 -21.35 -1.84
N GLY A 74 -0.29 -20.41 -1.42
CA GLY A 74 1.11 -20.31 -1.78
C GLY A 74 1.95 -19.66 -0.68
N ARG A 75 3.21 -19.40 -0.97
CA ARG A 75 4.17 -18.78 -0.03
C ARG A 75 4.40 -17.32 -0.40
N GLU A 76 4.76 -16.49 0.58
CA GLU A 76 5.15 -15.10 0.27
C GLU A 76 6.41 -15.01 -0.61
N GLU A 77 7.20 -16.09 -0.68
CA GLU A 77 8.38 -16.23 -1.53
C GLU A 77 8.05 -16.61 -2.99
N ASP A 78 6.79 -16.87 -3.32
CA ASP A 78 6.39 -17.20 -4.69
C ASP A 78 6.63 -16.00 -5.61
N TYR A 79 7.32 -16.24 -6.71
CA TYR A 79 7.61 -15.24 -7.73
C TYR A 79 6.45 -15.11 -8.70
N LEU A 80 5.99 -13.88 -8.91
CA LEU A 80 4.93 -13.54 -9.85
C LEU A 80 5.42 -12.46 -10.82
N VAL A 81 5.03 -12.60 -12.08
CA VAL A 81 5.21 -11.55 -13.09
C VAL A 81 4.08 -10.54 -12.99
N VAL A 82 4.40 -9.29 -12.64
CA VAL A 82 3.44 -8.19 -12.49
C VAL A 82 3.90 -6.93 -13.22
N PRO A 83 2.99 -5.99 -13.55
CA PRO A 83 3.39 -4.68 -14.08
C PRO A 83 4.33 -3.96 -13.12
N ASN A 84 5.37 -3.30 -13.66
CA ASN A 84 6.28 -2.47 -12.88
C ASN A 84 5.62 -1.12 -12.57
N ILE A 85 4.89 -1.06 -11.46
CA ILE A 85 4.13 0.12 -11.05
C ILE A 85 5.06 1.32 -10.80
N LEU A 86 6.24 1.10 -10.24
CA LEU A 86 7.22 2.17 -9.99
C LEU A 86 7.62 2.87 -11.30
N LEU A 87 7.96 2.10 -12.34
CA LEU A 87 8.27 2.64 -13.67
C LEU A 87 7.06 3.35 -14.29
N MET A 88 5.86 2.80 -14.17
CA MET A 88 4.65 3.43 -14.71
C MET A 88 4.35 4.78 -14.05
N VAL A 89 4.47 4.86 -12.73
CA VAL A 89 4.27 6.11 -11.97
C VAL A 89 5.34 7.13 -12.34
N SER A 90 6.61 6.74 -12.44
CA SER A 90 7.69 7.66 -12.83
C SER A 90 7.52 8.17 -14.27
N ALA A 91 7.08 7.31 -15.19
CA ALA A 91 6.77 7.69 -16.58
C ALA A 91 5.56 8.63 -16.66
N GLN A 92 4.53 8.42 -15.84
CA GLN A 92 3.38 9.31 -15.77
C GLN A 92 3.78 10.69 -15.22
N MET A 93 4.58 10.72 -14.15
CA MET A 93 5.10 11.95 -13.55
C MET A 93 6.04 12.71 -14.49
N SER A 94 6.72 12.01 -15.41
CA SER A 94 7.68 12.64 -16.31
C SER A 94 7.05 13.47 -17.42
N LYS A 95 5.74 13.34 -17.68
CA LYS A 95 5.03 14.03 -18.77
C LYS A 95 5.21 15.55 -18.74
N ASP A 96 5.14 16.14 -17.55
CA ASP A 96 5.21 17.60 -17.35
C ASP A 96 6.63 18.10 -17.06
N LEU A 97 7.63 17.23 -17.09
CA LEU A 97 9.03 17.59 -16.83
C LEU A 97 9.72 18.17 -18.06
N SER A 98 10.80 18.91 -17.81
CA SER A 98 11.67 19.46 -18.86
C SER A 98 12.30 18.35 -19.71
N PHE A 99 12.62 18.69 -20.96
CA PHE A 99 13.22 17.75 -21.91
C PHE A 99 14.52 17.11 -21.39
N ALA A 100 15.37 17.89 -20.72
CA ALA A 100 16.61 17.39 -20.13
C ALA A 100 16.36 16.33 -19.05
N VAL A 101 15.37 16.53 -18.18
CA VAL A 101 15.02 15.55 -17.13
C VAL A 101 14.44 14.28 -17.73
N LYS A 102 13.64 14.38 -18.82
CA LYS A 102 13.15 13.21 -19.56
C LYS A 102 14.27 12.37 -20.15
N ILE A 103 15.31 13.00 -20.70
CA ILE A 103 16.51 12.29 -21.19
C ILE A 103 17.20 11.54 -20.04
N LEU A 104 17.42 12.20 -18.90
CA LEU A 104 18.05 11.58 -17.73
C LEU A 104 17.23 10.39 -17.20
N LEU A 105 15.91 10.54 -17.11
CA LEU A 105 15.02 9.44 -16.68
C LEU A 105 15.06 8.27 -17.66
N ASN A 106 15.00 8.51 -18.98
CA ASN A 106 15.11 7.44 -19.96
C ASN A 106 16.45 6.71 -19.88
N ALA A 107 17.56 7.44 -19.71
CA ALA A 107 18.88 6.83 -19.50
C ALA A 107 18.92 5.98 -18.22
N ALA A 108 18.28 6.46 -17.15
CA ALA A 108 18.16 5.71 -15.90
C ALA A 108 17.33 4.43 -16.07
N TYR A 109 16.24 4.45 -16.82
CA TYR A 109 15.43 3.24 -17.06
C TYR A 109 16.26 2.13 -17.69
N VAL A 110 17.12 2.48 -18.65
CA VAL A 110 18.05 1.53 -19.29
C VAL A 110 19.14 1.10 -18.31
N MET A 111 19.75 2.04 -17.57
CA MET A 111 20.84 1.77 -16.63
C MET A 111 20.43 0.82 -15.50
N TYR A 112 19.22 0.96 -14.98
CA TYR A 112 18.68 0.15 -13.89
C TYR A 112 17.84 -1.05 -14.37
N ASP A 113 17.89 -1.39 -15.66
CA ASP A 113 17.12 -2.49 -16.27
C ASP A 113 15.62 -2.46 -15.95
N GLN A 114 15.04 -1.25 -15.90
CA GLN A 114 13.64 -1.05 -15.58
C GLN A 114 12.75 -1.42 -16.78
N LYS A 115 12.08 -2.56 -16.67
CA LYS A 115 11.16 -3.10 -17.69
C LYS A 115 9.71 -2.85 -17.30
N ALA A 116 8.81 -2.87 -18.28
CA ALA A 116 7.36 -2.67 -18.06
C ALA A 116 6.73 -3.75 -17.16
N PHE A 117 7.31 -4.95 -17.14
CA PHE A 117 6.96 -6.04 -16.23
C PHE A 117 8.16 -6.39 -15.38
N MET A 118 7.88 -6.79 -14.15
CA MET A 118 8.88 -7.24 -13.19
C MET A 118 8.49 -8.60 -12.63
N ASN A 119 9.49 -9.41 -12.32
CA ASN A 119 9.30 -10.68 -11.63
C ASN A 119 9.74 -10.51 -10.17
N ARG A 120 8.80 -10.58 -9.24
CA ARG A 120 9.03 -10.31 -7.81
C ARG A 120 8.25 -11.27 -6.94
N THR A 121 8.73 -11.45 -5.73
CA THR A 121 8.01 -12.26 -4.74
C THR A 121 6.73 -11.54 -4.30
N VAL A 122 5.72 -12.32 -3.87
CA VAL A 122 4.50 -11.77 -3.27
C VAL A 122 4.81 -10.84 -2.10
N LYS A 123 5.80 -11.20 -1.27
CA LYS A 123 6.28 -10.36 -0.16
C LYS A 123 6.75 -8.99 -0.62
N GLU A 124 7.58 -8.95 -1.66
CA GLU A 124 8.11 -7.70 -2.22
C GLU A 124 7.00 -6.86 -2.84
N ILE A 125 6.07 -7.46 -3.57
CA ILE A 125 4.94 -6.76 -4.20
C ILE A 125 4.07 -6.08 -3.13
N LEU A 126 3.78 -6.77 -2.03
CA LEU A 126 2.89 -6.27 -0.98
C LEU A 126 3.62 -5.35 0.01
N TRP A 127 4.70 -5.80 0.64
CA TRP A 127 5.33 -5.12 1.79
C TRP A 127 6.56 -4.30 1.42
N GLY A 128 6.99 -4.46 0.17
CA GLY A 128 7.94 -3.61 -0.50
C GLY A 128 9.31 -4.22 -0.70
N TYR A 129 10.00 -3.66 -1.69
CA TYR A 129 11.38 -3.93 -2.03
C TYR A 129 12.16 -2.61 -2.14
N SER A 130 13.45 -2.66 -1.89
CA SER A 130 14.36 -1.54 -2.19
C SER A 130 14.79 -1.62 -3.65
N ASP A 131 14.80 -0.46 -4.30
CA ASP A 131 15.23 -0.32 -5.68
C ASP A 131 16.10 0.94 -5.81
N PRO A 132 17.37 0.84 -6.23
CA PRO A 132 18.22 2.01 -6.46
C PRO A 132 17.61 3.05 -7.41
N PHE A 133 16.71 2.63 -8.31
CA PHE A 133 15.96 3.52 -9.18
C PHE A 133 14.98 4.41 -8.39
N LEU A 134 14.39 3.92 -7.30
CA LEU A 134 13.53 4.71 -6.42
C LEU A 134 14.30 5.87 -5.76
N ASP A 135 15.54 5.61 -5.32
CA ASP A 135 16.40 6.64 -4.71
C ASP A 135 16.78 7.73 -5.73
N LEU A 136 17.03 7.34 -6.98
CA LEU A 136 17.26 8.28 -8.06
C LEU A 136 16.01 9.13 -8.32
N ILE A 137 14.81 8.54 -8.41
CA ILE A 137 13.58 9.31 -8.62
C ILE A 137 13.38 10.30 -7.47
N ASN A 138 13.58 9.89 -6.23
CA ASN A 138 13.47 10.78 -5.06
C ASN A 138 14.48 11.93 -5.10
N THR A 139 15.64 11.72 -5.72
CA THR A 139 16.67 12.75 -5.94
C THR A 139 16.28 13.71 -7.07
N LEU A 140 15.78 13.20 -8.19
CA LEU A 140 15.39 14.00 -9.36
C LEU A 140 14.06 14.73 -9.16
N LEU A 141 13.14 14.15 -8.39
CA LEU A 141 11.76 14.60 -8.18
C LEU A 141 11.44 14.64 -6.68
N PRO A 142 12.11 15.52 -5.90
CA PRO A 142 11.94 15.56 -4.46
C PRO A 142 10.48 15.88 -4.09
N GLY A 143 9.90 15.06 -3.22
CA GLY A 143 8.54 15.24 -2.69
C GLY A 143 7.41 14.87 -3.66
N LYS A 144 7.71 14.31 -4.84
CA LYS A 144 6.68 13.87 -5.80
C LYS A 144 6.18 12.44 -5.56
N LEU A 145 7.02 11.57 -5.02
CA LEU A 145 6.62 10.23 -4.62
C LEU A 145 6.25 10.21 -3.13
N PRO A 146 5.16 9.51 -2.75
CA PRO A 146 4.78 9.35 -1.35
C PRO A 146 5.64 8.30 -0.63
N PHE A 147 6.53 7.59 -1.33
CA PHE A 147 7.31 6.46 -0.80
C PHE A 147 8.78 6.83 -0.64
N LYS A 148 9.38 6.48 0.51
CA LYS A 148 10.82 6.66 0.79
C LYS A 148 11.47 5.31 1.07
N GLY A 149 12.56 4.99 0.37
CA GLY A 149 13.43 3.83 0.62
C GLY A 149 12.93 2.46 0.11
N LYS A 150 11.61 2.21 0.11
CA LYS A 150 11.03 0.99 -0.47
C LYS A 150 9.74 1.28 -1.22
N PHE A 151 9.46 0.47 -2.24
CA PHE A 151 8.19 0.50 -2.97
C PHE A 151 7.46 -0.82 -2.76
N GLY A 152 6.19 -0.76 -2.36
CA GLY A 152 5.27 -1.89 -2.22
C GLY A 152 3.86 -1.38 -1.98
N LEU A 153 2.84 -2.16 -2.34
CA LEU A 153 1.44 -1.71 -2.29
C LEU A 153 0.98 -1.33 -0.86
N PHE A 154 1.52 -2.01 0.14
CA PHE A 154 1.22 -1.86 1.56
C PHE A 154 2.50 -1.60 2.39
N ALA A 155 3.52 -1.01 1.77
CA ALA A 155 4.85 -0.89 2.35
C ALA A 155 4.86 -0.27 3.77
N ASP A 156 3.97 0.71 4.01
CA ASP A 156 3.88 1.44 5.28
C ASP A 156 2.66 1.06 6.12
N PHE A 157 1.99 -0.05 5.82
CA PHE A 157 0.77 -0.47 6.53
C PHE A 157 1.05 -1.38 7.73
N ASN A 158 2.18 -2.09 7.73
CA ASN A 158 2.49 -3.02 8.80
C ASN A 158 3.13 -2.29 9.99
N ASN A 159 2.61 -2.52 11.19
CA ASN A 159 3.04 -1.87 12.43
C ASN A 159 2.92 -0.34 12.37
N SER A 160 1.89 0.15 11.68
CA SER A 160 1.60 1.57 11.55
C SER A 160 0.18 1.89 11.99
N ASN A 161 -0.16 3.18 11.92
CA ASN A 161 -1.50 3.69 12.14
C ASN A 161 -1.81 4.71 11.05
N THR A 162 -3.09 4.97 10.83
CA THR A 162 -3.55 5.94 9.83
C THR A 162 -3.93 7.27 10.45
N GLY A 163 -3.33 7.65 11.59
CA GLY A 163 -3.62 8.90 12.28
C GLY A 163 -4.61 8.79 13.44
N ILE A 164 -5.02 9.95 13.95
CA ILE A 164 -5.91 10.08 15.11
C ILE A 164 -7.35 10.16 14.61
N PHE A 165 -8.19 9.26 15.11
CA PHE A 165 -9.64 9.32 14.89
C PHE A 165 -10.30 9.87 16.14
N THR A 166 -11.21 10.81 15.97
CA THR A 166 -12.19 11.20 16.98
C THR A 166 -13.55 10.72 16.50
N VAL A 167 -14.22 9.93 17.34
CA VAL A 167 -15.52 9.34 17.00
C VAL A 167 -16.53 9.63 18.09
N ASN A 168 -17.81 9.63 17.70
CA ASN A 168 -18.92 9.77 18.62
C ASN A 168 -19.08 8.51 19.48
N THR A 169 -19.21 8.69 20.79
CA THR A 169 -19.41 7.58 21.74
C THR A 169 -20.83 7.01 21.71
N GLY A 170 -21.79 7.78 21.20
CA GLY A 170 -23.22 7.44 21.21
C GLY A 170 -23.95 7.73 22.53
N VAL A 171 -23.29 8.39 23.50
CA VAL A 171 -23.90 8.75 24.79
C VAL A 171 -25.07 9.72 24.63
N GLU A 172 -24.93 10.75 23.79
CA GLU A 172 -26.00 11.72 23.51
C GLU A 172 -27.04 11.18 22.51
N ASP A 173 -26.58 10.54 21.44
CA ASP A 173 -27.41 10.00 20.38
C ASP A 173 -26.79 8.71 19.87
N ILE A 174 -27.44 7.59 20.19
CA ILE A 174 -26.97 6.26 19.82
C ILE A 174 -26.89 6.07 18.29
N SER A 175 -27.66 6.84 17.51
CA SER A 175 -27.61 6.77 16.04
C SER A 175 -26.27 7.25 15.48
N LYS A 176 -25.50 8.03 16.26
CA LYS A 176 -24.18 8.55 15.88
C LYS A 176 -23.02 7.69 16.34
N VAL A 177 -23.25 6.59 17.05
CA VAL A 177 -22.17 5.78 17.64
C VAL A 177 -21.15 5.34 16.58
N GLN A 178 -19.85 5.51 16.88
CA GLN A 178 -18.70 5.26 15.97
C GLN A 178 -18.64 6.12 14.70
N MET A 179 -19.56 7.08 14.48
CA MET A 179 -19.41 8.03 13.39
C MET A 179 -18.19 8.91 13.64
N VAL A 180 -17.34 9.04 12.62
CA VAL A 180 -16.13 9.86 12.66
C VAL A 180 -16.56 11.32 12.74
N ASP A 181 -16.08 12.00 13.78
CA ASP A 181 -16.21 13.44 13.97
C ASP A 181 -15.06 14.15 13.26
N THR A 182 -13.81 13.74 13.56
CA THR A 182 -12.61 14.24 12.90
C THR A 182 -11.59 13.14 12.64
N TRP A 183 -10.80 13.33 11.59
CA TRP A 183 -9.60 12.55 11.28
C TRP A 183 -8.40 13.49 11.19
N ASN A 184 -7.39 13.26 12.03
CA ASN A 184 -6.24 14.16 12.21
C ASN A 184 -6.66 15.62 12.50
N GLY A 185 -7.78 15.81 13.20
CA GLY A 185 -8.34 17.13 13.51
C GLY A 185 -9.09 17.81 12.36
N LEU A 186 -9.23 17.14 11.21
CA LEU A 186 -9.97 17.65 10.05
C LEU A 186 -11.33 16.95 9.93
N THR A 187 -12.35 17.70 9.54
CA THR A 187 -13.69 17.18 9.22
C THR A 187 -13.82 16.76 7.75
N GLU A 188 -12.90 17.21 6.91
CA GLU A 188 -12.88 16.96 5.46
C GLU A 188 -11.47 16.58 5.00
N VAL A 189 -11.37 15.76 3.95
CA VAL A 189 -10.10 15.40 3.33
C VAL A 189 -9.69 16.51 2.37
N VAL A 190 -8.44 16.97 2.47
CA VAL A 190 -7.82 18.00 1.60
C VAL A 190 -7.37 17.39 0.28
#